data_AF-X7YTQ5-F1
#
_entry.id   AF-X7YTQ5-F1
#
_cell.length_a   1.000
_cell.length_b   1.000
_cell.length_c   1.000
_cell.angle_alpha   90.00
_cell.angle_beta   90.00
_cell.angle_gamma   90.00
#
_symmetry.space_group_name_H-M   'P 1'
#
loop_
_entity.id
_entity.type
_entity.pdbx_description
1 polymer ?
#
loop_
_entity_poly.entity_id
_entity_poly.type
_entity_poly.pdbx_seq_one_letter_code
_entity_poly.pdbx_strand_id
1 'polypeptide(L)'
;MLPLYGPRAEVFTELFDHEWLTPELDEDDDFTAGMPISTVLLVLDATMDTRLPGESLMRPWAIAETIHTMLPTTSGLVVMPALAATAKSTRRLLCSEDIDPDWVRVGCRPLPGHPRFYGQATAYVHLDDARSALAHVRDSTVQIRLQE
;
A
#
# COMPACT_ATOMS: atom_id res chain seq x y z
N MET A 1 8.18 -3.15 -18.33
CA MET A 1 9.18 -2.33 -17.59
C MET A 1 9.33 -2.76 -16.13
N LEU A 2 8.25 -3.09 -15.41
CA LEU A 2 8.30 -3.50 -14.00
C LEU A 2 9.30 -4.63 -13.66
N PRO A 3 9.45 -5.69 -14.47
CA PRO A 3 10.43 -6.75 -14.17
C PRO A 3 11.89 -6.26 -14.07
N LEU A 4 12.23 -5.13 -14.69
CA LEU A 4 13.57 -4.54 -14.62
C LEU A 4 13.89 -3.99 -13.22
N TYR A 5 12.87 -3.73 -12.40
CA TYR A 5 13.00 -3.28 -11.00
C TYR A 5 13.01 -4.45 -10.00
N GLY A 6 13.06 -5.69 -10.50
CA GLY A 6 13.24 -6.92 -9.73
C GLY A 6 11.94 -7.68 -9.41
N PRO A 7 12.06 -8.85 -8.75
CA PRO A 7 10.95 -9.79 -8.58
C PRO A 7 9.75 -9.23 -7.81
N ARG A 8 9.99 -8.28 -6.90
CA ARG A 8 8.92 -7.62 -6.14
C ARG A 8 8.11 -6.64 -6.98
N ALA A 9 8.69 -6.04 -8.01
CA ALA A 9 7.98 -5.19 -8.95
C ALA A 9 7.25 -6.03 -10.01
N GLU A 10 7.81 -7.18 -10.39
CA GLU A 10 7.25 -8.08 -11.39
C GLU A 10 5.81 -8.52 -11.05
N VAL A 11 5.49 -8.76 -9.77
CA VAL A 11 4.15 -9.23 -9.37
C VAL A 11 3.04 -8.24 -9.75
N PHE A 12 3.33 -6.94 -9.82
CA PHE A 12 2.38 -5.89 -10.17
C PHE A 12 2.09 -5.81 -11.66
N THR A 13 2.84 -6.53 -12.51
CA THR A 13 2.67 -6.50 -13.96
C THR A 13 1.23 -6.83 -14.38
N GLU A 14 0.52 -7.66 -13.62
CA GLU A 14 -0.87 -8.01 -13.94
C GLU A 14 -1.89 -6.87 -13.81
N LEU A 15 -1.52 -5.78 -13.14
CA LEU A 15 -2.37 -4.60 -12.99
C LEU A 15 -2.26 -3.66 -14.18
N PHE A 16 -1.36 -3.95 -15.13
CA PHE A 16 -1.07 -3.08 -16.26
C PHE A 16 -1.23 -3.83 -17.58
N ASP A 17 -1.89 -3.17 -18.53
CA ASP A 17 -1.74 -3.48 -19.95
C ASP A 17 -0.70 -2.53 -20.55
N HIS A 18 0.53 -3.04 -20.68
CA HIS A 18 1.70 -2.27 -21.11
C HIS A 18 2.04 -1.10 -20.19
N GLU A 19 1.64 0.12 -20.57
CA GLU A 19 1.88 1.37 -19.81
C GLU A 19 0.62 1.87 -19.11
N TRP A 20 -0.54 1.27 -19.40
CA TRP A 20 -1.84 1.64 -18.88
C TRP A 20 -2.26 0.68 -17.78
N LEU A 21 -3.07 1.15 -16.83
CA LEU A 21 -3.77 0.24 -15.93
C LEU A 21 -4.72 -0.65 -16.74
N THR A 22 -5.01 -1.85 -16.23
CA THR A 22 -6.03 -2.69 -16.85
C THR A 22 -7.37 -1.94 -16.87
N PRO A 23 -8.19 -2.08 -17.94
CA PRO A 23 -9.49 -1.42 -18.01
C PRO A 23 -10.39 -1.75 -16.81
N GLU A 24 -10.28 -2.98 -16.29
CA GLU A 24 -11.02 -3.43 -15.10
C GLU A 24 -10.73 -2.60 -13.84
N LEU A 25 -9.54 -1.98 -13.73
CA LEU A 25 -9.18 -1.11 -12.61
C LEU A 25 -9.38 0.38 -12.92
N ASP A 26 -9.08 0.81 -14.15
CA ASP A 26 -9.15 2.23 -14.53
C ASP A 26 -10.61 2.69 -14.76
N GLU A 27 -11.48 1.79 -15.22
CA GLU A 27 -12.91 2.06 -15.49
C GLU A 27 -13.83 1.70 -14.32
N ASP A 28 -13.29 1.25 -13.18
CA ASP A 28 -14.08 0.98 -11.97
C ASP A 28 -14.40 2.29 -11.23
N ASP A 29 -15.59 2.85 -11.49
CA ASP A 29 -16.08 4.09 -10.90
C ASP A 29 -16.10 4.06 -9.35
N ASP A 30 -16.37 2.89 -8.75
CA ASP A 30 -16.38 2.72 -7.30
C ASP A 30 -14.96 2.71 -6.72
N PHE A 31 -13.95 2.43 -7.55
CA PHE A 31 -12.54 2.41 -7.19
C PHE A 31 -11.80 3.72 -7.48
N THR A 32 -12.10 4.35 -8.62
CA THR A 32 -11.41 5.56 -9.11
C THR A 32 -12.18 6.85 -8.86
N ALA A 33 -13.41 6.76 -8.34
CA ALA A 33 -14.36 7.87 -8.26
C ALA A 33 -14.69 8.48 -9.64
N GLY A 34 -14.58 7.69 -10.71
CA GLY A 34 -14.72 8.15 -12.09
C GLY A 34 -13.63 9.11 -12.55
N MET A 35 -12.50 9.18 -11.83
CA MET A 35 -11.36 10.04 -12.14
C MET A 35 -10.26 9.22 -12.82
N PRO A 36 -9.67 9.72 -13.93
CA PRO A 36 -8.58 9.00 -14.58
C PRO A 36 -7.35 8.92 -13.68
N ILE A 37 -6.75 7.73 -13.58
CA ILE A 37 -5.53 7.54 -12.81
C ILE A 37 -4.31 7.87 -13.68
N SER A 38 -3.60 8.93 -13.30
CA SER A 38 -2.43 9.43 -14.04
C SER A 38 -1.10 9.00 -13.43
N THR A 39 -1.10 8.55 -12.18
CA THR A 39 0.12 8.21 -11.45
C THR A 39 -0.15 7.06 -10.50
N VAL A 40 0.66 6.01 -10.57
CA VAL A 40 0.56 4.84 -9.69
C VAL A 40 1.82 4.74 -8.83
N LEU A 41 1.67 4.73 -7.51
CA LEU A 41 2.73 4.47 -6.54
C LEU A 41 2.66 3.00 -6.11
N LEU A 42 3.66 2.21 -6.50
CA LEU A 42 3.80 0.82 -6.09
C LEU A 42 4.69 0.73 -4.84
N VAL A 43 4.16 0.27 -3.70
CA VAL A 43 5.00 -0.03 -2.53
C VAL A 43 5.43 -1.48 -2.63
N LEU A 44 6.70 -1.66 -3.00
CA LEU A 44 7.29 -2.99 -3.21
C LEU A 44 7.64 -3.69 -1.89
N ASP A 45 8.01 -2.91 -0.89
CA ASP A 45 8.30 -3.35 0.47
C ASP A 45 8.29 -2.13 1.41
N ALA A 46 7.95 -2.36 2.66
CA ALA A 46 8.07 -1.38 3.73
C ALA A 46 8.50 -2.11 4.99
N THR A 47 9.74 -1.88 5.42
CA THR A 47 10.34 -2.55 6.57
C THR A 47 10.63 -1.54 7.67
N MET A 48 10.49 -2.00 8.91
CA MET A 48 10.93 -1.27 10.09
C MET A 48 12.08 -2.03 10.74
N ASP A 49 12.87 -1.29 11.51
CA ASP A 49 13.87 -1.89 12.37
C ASP A 49 13.23 -2.91 13.33
N THR A 50 13.79 -4.11 13.41
CA THR A 50 13.26 -5.22 14.22
C THR A 50 13.31 -4.96 15.72
N ARG A 51 14.06 -3.93 16.16
CA ARG A 51 14.10 -3.48 17.56
C ARG A 51 12.84 -2.71 17.96
N LEU A 52 12.02 -2.32 17.00
CA LEU A 52 10.77 -1.62 17.26
C LEU A 52 9.69 -2.59 17.74
N PRO A 53 8.81 -2.16 18.66
CA PRO A 53 7.67 -2.98 19.06
C PRO A 53 6.83 -3.36 17.84
N GLY A 54 6.41 -4.63 17.75
CA GLY A 54 5.56 -5.11 16.64
C GLY A 54 4.20 -4.40 16.55
N GLU A 55 3.75 -3.78 17.65
CA GLU A 55 2.54 -2.97 17.72
C GLU A 55 2.75 -1.51 17.28
N SER A 56 3.99 -1.13 16.93
CA SER A 56 4.32 0.24 16.53
C SER A 56 3.56 0.66 15.28
N LEU A 57 2.90 1.81 15.35
CA LEU A 57 2.22 2.44 14.21
C LEU A 57 3.15 3.28 13.32
N MET A 58 4.47 3.22 13.54
CA MET A 58 5.42 4.02 12.75
C MET A 58 5.46 3.60 11.28
N ARG A 59 5.32 2.30 10.97
CA ARG A 59 5.28 1.83 9.59
C ARG A 59 4.08 2.38 8.82
N PRO A 60 2.82 2.19 9.26
CA PRO A 60 1.67 2.72 8.54
C PRO A 60 1.72 4.26 8.49
N TRP A 61 2.19 4.93 9.55
CA TRP A 61 2.37 6.38 9.52
C TRP A 61 3.36 6.84 8.44
N ALA A 62 4.55 6.24 8.37
CA ALA A 62 5.56 6.60 7.38
C ALA A 62 5.08 6.38 5.94
N ILE A 63 4.31 5.31 5.72
CA ILE A 63 3.72 4.99 4.42
C ILE A 63 2.64 6.02 4.06
N ALA A 64 1.75 6.37 4.99
CA ALA A 64 0.71 7.38 4.76
C ALA A 64 1.32 8.75 4.41
N GLU A 65 2.39 9.18 5.09
CA GLU A 65 3.10 10.42 4.78
C GLU A 65 3.83 10.36 3.43
N THR A 66 4.39 9.19 3.07
CA THR A 66 5.01 8.97 1.75
C THR A 66 3.97 9.10 0.63
N ILE A 67 2.81 8.46 0.78
CA ILE A 67 1.69 8.53 -0.15
C ILE A 67 1.26 9.98 -0.37
N HIS A 68 1.02 10.70 0.71
CA HIS A 68 0.58 12.10 0.67
C HIS A 68 1.61 13.02 -0.01
N THR A 69 2.90 12.73 0.15
CA THR A 69 3.98 13.52 -0.45
C THR A 69 4.20 13.19 -1.92
N MET A 70 4.03 11.93 -2.32
CA MET A 70 4.40 11.45 -3.66
C MET A 70 3.25 11.46 -4.67
N LEU A 71 2.01 11.27 -4.23
CA LEU A 71 0.89 11.14 -5.14
C LEU A 71 0.15 12.48 -5.34
N PRO A 72 -0.33 12.76 -6.56
CA PRO A 72 -1.21 13.89 -6.80
C PRO A 72 -2.53 13.70 -6.06
N THR A 73 -3.16 14.80 -5.63
CA THR A 73 -4.32 14.76 -4.73
C THR A 73 -5.54 14.06 -5.33
N THR A 74 -5.77 14.09 -6.65
CA THR A 74 -7.04 13.60 -7.25
C THR A 74 -6.89 12.56 -8.34
N SER A 75 -5.67 12.26 -8.79
CA SER A 75 -5.40 11.40 -9.95
C SER A 75 -4.30 10.38 -9.69
N GLY A 76 -4.08 10.08 -8.40
CA GLY A 76 -3.10 9.14 -7.91
C GLY A 76 -3.73 7.83 -7.47
N LEU A 77 -2.97 6.74 -7.58
CA LEU A 77 -3.33 5.44 -7.05
C LEU A 77 -2.13 4.87 -6.29
N VAL A 78 -2.36 4.38 -5.09
CA VAL A 78 -1.35 3.62 -4.33
C VAL A 78 -1.69 2.13 -4.37
N VAL A 79 -0.71 1.25 -4.62
CA VAL A 79 -0.92 -0.22 -4.65
C VAL A 79 0.20 -1.02 -3.97
N MET A 80 -0.18 -1.89 -3.04
CA MET A 80 0.68 -2.71 -2.17
C MET A 80 0.34 -4.19 -2.37
N PRO A 81 1.29 -5.13 -2.17
CA PRO A 81 0.97 -6.55 -2.11
C PRO A 81 0.20 -6.85 -0.81
N ALA A 82 -0.85 -7.66 -0.87
CA ALA A 82 -1.67 -8.00 0.29
C ALA A 82 -0.86 -8.69 1.40
N LEU A 83 0.13 -9.51 1.01
CA LEU A 83 1.02 -10.20 1.93
C LEU A 83 2.27 -9.38 2.21
N ALA A 84 2.72 -9.42 3.47
CA ALA A 84 4.02 -8.86 3.86
C ALA A 84 5.15 -9.48 3.03
N ALA A 85 6.18 -8.70 2.68
CA ALA A 85 7.28 -9.15 1.83
C ALA A 85 8.12 -10.30 2.43
N THR A 86 7.95 -10.59 3.72
CA THR A 86 8.56 -11.71 4.46
C THR A 86 7.75 -13.00 4.38
N ALA A 87 6.51 -12.96 3.87
CA ALA A 87 5.66 -14.14 3.72
C ALA A 87 6.25 -15.09 2.66
N LYS A 88 6.41 -16.36 3.01
CA LYS A 88 6.84 -17.38 2.05
C LYS A 88 5.74 -17.57 1.01
N SER A 89 6.06 -17.30 -0.26
CA SER A 89 5.21 -17.59 -1.41
C SER A 89 4.95 -19.09 -1.51
N THR A 90 3.91 -19.56 -0.85
CA THR A 90 3.29 -20.86 -1.10
C THR A 90 1.95 -20.59 -1.76
N ARG A 91 1.59 -21.35 -2.81
CA ARG A 91 0.24 -21.33 -3.40
C ARG A 91 -0.74 -21.84 -2.35
N ARG A 92 -1.14 -20.98 -1.43
CA ARG A 92 -2.08 -21.25 -0.37
C ARG A 92 -3.18 -20.21 -0.48
N LEU A 93 -4.41 -20.63 -0.20
CA LEU A 93 -5.51 -19.70 0.02
C LEU A 93 -5.04 -18.67 1.05
N LEU A 94 -5.13 -17.39 0.72
CA LEU A 94 -4.74 -16.30 1.61
C LEU A 94 -5.64 -16.36 2.84
N CYS A 95 -5.08 -16.64 4.02
CA CYS A 95 -5.84 -16.43 5.24
C CYS A 95 -5.96 -14.91 5.45
N SER A 96 -7.10 -14.43 5.93
CA SER A 96 -7.24 -13.01 6.30
C SER A 96 -6.22 -12.58 7.37
N GLU A 97 -5.69 -13.54 8.12
CA GLU A 97 -4.63 -13.35 9.13
C GLU A 97 -3.24 -13.12 8.51
N ASP A 98 -3.02 -13.50 7.26
CA ASP A 98 -1.75 -13.30 6.55
C ASP A 98 -1.68 -11.92 5.86
N ILE A 99 -2.81 -11.19 5.83
CA ILE A 99 -2.91 -9.86 5.24
C ILE A 99 -2.20 -8.88 6.16
N ASP A 100 -1.35 -8.04 5.56
CA ASP A 100 -0.67 -7.00 6.30
C ASP A 100 -1.68 -5.96 6.85
N PRO A 101 -1.85 -5.86 8.18
CA PRO A 101 -2.86 -4.99 8.77
C PRO A 101 -2.56 -3.50 8.56
N ASP A 102 -1.32 -3.15 8.22
CA ASP A 102 -0.95 -1.76 8.01
C ASP A 102 -1.57 -1.18 6.73
N TRP A 103 -1.92 -2.00 5.74
CA TRP A 103 -2.62 -1.53 4.54
C TRP A 103 -3.99 -0.94 4.86
N VAL A 104 -4.76 -1.63 5.71
CA VAL A 104 -6.07 -1.12 6.15
C VAL A 104 -5.90 0.15 6.97
N ARG A 105 -4.86 0.23 7.81
CA ARG A 105 -4.56 1.42 8.63
C ARG A 105 -4.16 2.63 7.80
N VAL A 106 -3.62 2.43 6.60
CA VAL A 106 -3.25 3.49 5.64
C VAL A 106 -4.46 3.90 4.77
N GLY A 107 -5.62 3.27 4.94
CA GLY A 107 -6.84 3.59 4.18
C GLY A 107 -6.96 2.83 2.86
N CYS A 108 -6.12 1.81 2.66
CA CYS A 108 -6.19 0.92 1.51
C CYS A 108 -7.24 -0.18 1.72
N ARG A 109 -7.83 -0.62 0.60
CA ARG A 109 -8.77 -1.74 0.54
C ARG A 109 -8.34 -2.75 -0.52
N PRO A 110 -8.89 -3.97 -0.52
CA PRO A 110 -8.64 -4.92 -1.60
C PRO A 110 -8.92 -4.29 -2.98
N LEU A 111 -8.03 -4.52 -3.95
CA LEU A 111 -8.28 -4.09 -5.32
C LEU A 111 -9.38 -4.95 -5.96
N PRO A 112 -10.34 -4.34 -6.68
CA PRO A 112 -11.31 -5.07 -7.49
C PRO A 112 -10.61 -6.03 -8.47
N GLY A 113 -11.10 -7.26 -8.60
CA GLY A 113 -10.51 -8.28 -9.50
C GLY A 113 -9.13 -8.83 -9.07
N HIS A 114 -8.43 -8.17 -8.15
CA HIS A 114 -7.03 -8.44 -7.83
C HIS A 114 -6.81 -8.63 -6.32
N PRO A 115 -7.28 -9.75 -5.72
CA PRO A 115 -7.28 -9.97 -4.26
C PRO A 115 -5.89 -10.08 -3.63
N ARG A 116 -4.83 -10.16 -4.44
CA ARG A 116 -3.43 -10.16 -3.99
C ARG A 116 -2.90 -8.75 -3.74
N PHE A 117 -3.70 -7.72 -3.96
CA PHE A 117 -3.30 -6.33 -3.82
C PHE A 117 -4.28 -5.54 -2.97
N TYR A 118 -3.72 -4.56 -2.27
CA TYR A 118 -4.43 -3.51 -1.56
C TYR A 118 -4.05 -2.16 -2.15
N GLY A 119 -5.00 -1.24 -2.17
CA GLY A 119 -4.74 0.08 -2.70
C GLY A 119 -5.93 1.01 -2.56
N GLN A 120 -5.71 2.24 -2.98
CA GLN A 120 -6.73 3.28 -2.92
C GLN A 120 -6.41 4.42 -3.89
N ALA A 121 -7.43 4.93 -4.55
CA ALA A 121 -7.33 6.16 -5.33
C ALA A 121 -7.34 7.39 -4.42
N THR A 122 -6.52 8.39 -4.74
CA THR A 122 -6.46 9.65 -3.99
C THR A 122 -7.71 10.52 -4.17
N ALA A 123 -8.55 10.21 -5.16
CA ALA A 123 -9.83 10.89 -5.39
C ALA A 123 -10.78 10.78 -4.19
N TYR A 124 -10.59 9.79 -3.31
CA TYR A 124 -11.34 9.66 -2.05
C TYR A 124 -10.55 10.20 -0.86
N VAL A 125 -11.28 10.66 0.14
CA VAL A 125 -10.72 11.14 1.42
C VAL A 125 -10.12 10.03 2.29
N HIS A 126 -10.26 8.76 1.92
CA HIS A 126 -9.85 7.62 2.76
C HIS A 126 -8.36 7.64 3.13
N LEU A 127 -7.48 8.02 2.20
CA LEU A 127 -6.04 8.15 2.46
C LEU A 127 -5.75 9.32 3.41
N ASP A 128 -6.46 10.45 3.25
CA ASP A 128 -6.31 11.63 4.11
C ASP A 128 -6.87 11.40 5.51
N ASP A 129 -8.01 10.71 5.64
CA ASP A 129 -8.60 10.32 6.91
C ASP A 129 -7.68 9.36 7.67
N ALA A 130 -7.15 8.35 6.99
CA ALA A 130 -6.21 7.38 7.56
C ALA A 130 -4.92 8.07 8.02
N ARG A 131 -4.37 8.97 7.19
CA ARG A 131 -3.19 9.78 7.55
C ARG A 131 -3.47 10.65 8.77
N SER A 132 -4.63 11.30 8.82
CA SER A 132 -5.05 12.13 9.95
C SER A 132 -5.18 11.30 11.24
N ALA A 133 -5.72 10.08 11.16
CA ALA A 133 -5.79 9.16 12.29
C ALA A 133 -4.40 8.75 12.82
N LEU A 134 -3.39 8.70 11.94
CA LEU A 134 -2.00 8.38 12.26
C LEU A 134 -1.17 9.61 12.69
N ALA A 135 -1.72 10.84 12.65
CA ALA A 135 -0.96 12.06 12.90
C ALA A 135 -0.28 12.09 14.28
N HIS A 136 -0.90 11.47 15.29
CA HIS A 136 -0.36 11.37 16.66
C HIS A 136 0.95 10.58 16.74
N VAL A 137 1.23 9.71 15.77
CA VAL A 137 2.46 8.90 15.73
C VAL A 137 3.70 9.78 15.57
N ARG A 138 3.56 10.92 14.87
CA ARG A 138 4.65 11.90 14.68
C ARG A 138 5.26 12.37 16.00
N ASP A 139 4.41 12.61 17.00
CA ASP A 139 4.81 13.13 18.30
C ASP A 139 5.01 12.03 19.34
N SER A 140 4.88 10.76 18.94
CA SER A 140 5.02 9.61 19.82
C SER A 140 6.49 9.31 20.10
N THR A 141 6.79 8.95 21.35
CA THR A 141 8.13 8.49 21.74
C THR A 141 8.20 6.97 21.61
N VAL A 142 9.23 6.46 20.93
CA VAL A 142 9.45 5.02 20.82
C VAL A 142 10.71 4.61 21.57
N GLN A 143 10.58 3.59 22.41
CA GLN A 143 11.68 3.02 23.18
C GLN A 143 12.38 1.96 22.32
N ILE A 144 13.63 2.23 21.94
CA ILE A 144 14.48 1.28 21.20
C ILE A 144 15.38 0.59 22.21
N ARG A 145 15.26 -0.73 22.34
CA ARG A 145 16.21 -1.50 23.14
C ARG A 145 17.52 -1.65 22.36
N LEU A 146 18.59 -1.08 22.88
CA LEU A 146 19.94 -1.34 22.39
C LEU A 146 20.36 -2.72 22.89
N GLN A 147 20.82 -3.60 22.00
CA GLN A 147 21.51 -4.83 22.39
C GLN A 147 22.97 -4.47 22.66
N GLU A 148 23.51 -4.96 23.79
CA GLU A 148 24.95 -4.92 24.10
C GLU A 148 25.72 -5.94 23.24
#